data_AF-A0A3D4LMT9-F1
#
_entry.id   AF-A0A3D4LMT9-F1
#
_cell.length_a   1.000
_cell.length_b   1.000
_cell.length_c   1.000
_cell.angle_alpha   90.00
_cell.angle_beta   90.00
_cell.angle_gamma   90.00
#
_symmetry.space_group_name_H-M   'P 1'
#
loop_
_entity.id
_entity.type
_entity.pdbx_description
1 polymer ?
#
loop_
_entity_poly.entity_id
_entity_poly.type
_entity_poly.pdbx_seq_one_letter_code
_entity_poly.pdbx_strand_id
1 'polypeptide(L)' 'FENFNIDNQINMLFDRKVELENGGSIIIDVTEALTVIDVNSGKYTGSRNMEETALAINL' A
#
# COMPACT_ATOMS: atom_id res chain seq x y z
N PHE A 1 -1.51 22.20 -7.81
CA PHE A 1 -1.82 20.79 -7.60
C PHE A 1 -3.25 20.49 -8.03
N GLU A 2 -4.21 21.36 -7.66
CA GLU A 2 -5.61 21.31 -8.11
C GLU A 2 -5.81 21.10 -9.62
N ASN A 3 -5.10 21.84 -10.49
CA ASN A 3 -5.23 21.67 -11.95
C ASN A 3 -4.81 20.29 -12.48
N PHE A 4 -4.09 19.50 -11.69
CA PHE A 4 -3.62 18.16 -12.04
C PHE A 4 -4.31 17.06 -11.21
N ASN A 5 -5.26 17.42 -10.32
CA ASN A 5 -5.96 16.50 -9.42
C ASN A 5 -5.01 15.58 -8.63
N ILE A 6 -3.88 16.10 -8.14
CA ILE A 6 -2.92 15.32 -7.34
C ILE A 6 -2.99 15.57 -5.83
N ASP A 7 -3.93 16.39 -5.36
CA ASP A 7 -4.06 16.76 -3.95
C ASP A 7 -4.39 15.54 -3.07
N ASN A 8 -5.17 14.58 -3.59
CA ASN A 8 -5.46 13.33 -2.88
C ASN A 8 -4.19 12.49 -2.68
N GLN A 9 -3.37 12.33 -3.72
CA GLN A 9 -2.11 11.59 -3.63
C GLN A 9 -1.12 12.28 -2.69
N ILE A 10 -1.10 13.61 -2.67
CA ILE A 10 -0.26 14.38 -1.74
C ILE A 10 -0.74 14.16 -0.30
N ASN A 11 -2.04 14.19 -0.04
CA ASN A 11 -2.58 13.94 1.30
C ASN A 11 -2.24 12.52 1.80
N MET A 12 -2.27 11.52 0.92
CA MET A 12 -1.89 10.14 1.25
C MET A 12 -0.43 10.01 1.72
N LEU A 13 0.47 10.94 1.36
CA LEU A 13 1.86 10.91 1.82
C LEU A 13 2.01 11.18 3.33
N PHE A 14 1.00 11.79 3.94
CA PHE A 14 0.98 12.07 5.38
C PHE A 14 0.32 10.95 6.19
N ASP A 15 -0.32 9.99 5.52
CA ASP A 15 -0.97 8.86 6.17
C ASP A 15 0.05 7.76 6.47
N ARG A 16 -0.06 7.19 7.67
CA ARG A 16 0.75 6.01 8.07
C ARG A 16 0.41 4.77 7.24
N LYS A 17 -0.82 4.67 6.74
CA LYS A 17 -1.34 3.54 5.96
C LYS A 17 -1.73 4.04 4.57
N VAL A 18 -1.27 3.33 3.53
CA VAL A 18 -1.65 3.59 2.14
C VAL A 18 -2.41 2.38 1.61
N GLU A 19 -3.64 2.59 1.16
CA GLU A 19 -4.44 1.55 0.51
C GLU A 19 -3.96 1.34 -0.93
N LEU A 20 -3.93 0.08 -1.37
CA LEU A 20 -3.60 -0.32 -2.75
C LEU A 20 -4.89 -0.56 -3.54
N GLU A 21 -4.86 -0.35 -4.86
CA GLU A 21 -6.04 -0.51 -5.73
C GLU A 21 -6.60 -1.95 -5.72
N ASN A 22 -5.74 -2.94 -5.49
CA ASN A 22 -6.11 -4.35 -5.39
C ASN A 22 -6.75 -4.74 -4.04
N GLY A 23 -6.90 -3.80 -3.09
CA GLY A 23 -7.49 -4.05 -1.78
C GLY A 23 -6.52 -4.54 -0.72
N GLY A 24 -5.22 -4.57 -1.04
CA GLY A 24 -4.14 -4.62 -0.06
C GLY A 24 -3.82 -3.24 0.53
N SER A 25 -2.80 -3.18 1.39
CA SER A 25 -2.30 -1.92 1.93
C SER A 25 -0.85 -2.03 2.37
N ILE A 26 -0.14 -0.90 2.37
CA ILE A 26 1.18 -0.78 2.98
C ILE A 26 1.13 0.11 4.22
N ILE A 27 1.94 -0.24 5.22
CA ILE A 27 2.11 0.56 6.45
C ILE A 27 3.57 1.00 6.49
N ILE A 28 3.80 2.30 6.64
CA ILE A 28 5.13 2.91 6.65
C ILE A 28 5.39 3.46 8.04
N ASP A 29 6.36 2.87 8.74
CA ASP A 29 6.78 3.28 10.08
C ASP A 29 8.23 3.76 10.07
N VAL A 30 8.45 4.99 10.49
CA VAL A 30 9.79 5.56 10.66
C VAL A 30 10.25 5.32 12.10
N THR A 31 11.43 4.72 12.25
CA THR A 31 12.09 4.48 13.54
C THR A 31 13.45 5.19 13.57
N GLU A 32 14.18 5.08 14.68
CA GLU A 32 15.43 5.82 14.90
C GLU A 32 16.54 5.51 13.87
N ALA A 33 16.60 4.26 13.38
CA ALA A 33 17.70 3.80 12.54
C ALA A 33 17.24 3.28 11.17
N LEU A 34 15.93 3.09 10.97
CA LEU A 34 15.37 2.52 9.74
C LEU A 34 13.90 2.89 9.56
N THR A 35 13.44 2.72 8.33
CA THR A 35 12.02 2.77 7.98
C THR A 35 11.54 1.35 7.72
N VAL A 36 10.46 0.94 8.40
CA VAL A 36 9.78 -0.33 8.18
C VAL A 36 8.64 -0.10 7.19
N ILE A 37 8.55 -0.96 6.17
CA ILE A 37 7.41 -1.01 5.26
C ILE A 37 6.82 -2.41 5.38
N ASP A 38 5.58 -2.48 5.88
CA ASP A 38 4.81 -3.71 5.99
C ASP A 38 3.76 -3.78 4.88
N VAL A 39 3.55 -4.97 4.30
CA VAL A 39 2.63 -5.19 3.16
C VAL A 39 1.54 -6.18 3.59
N ASN A 40 0.29 -5.73 3.51
CA ASN A 40 -0.88 -6.50 3.91
C ASN A 40 -1.77 -6.80 2.71
N SER A 41 -2.10 -8.08 2.48
CA SER A 41 -3.01 -8.49 1.39
C SER A 41 -4.47 -8.13 1.63
N GLY A 42 -4.86 -7.76 2.87
CA GLY A 42 -6.22 -7.31 3.17
C GLY A 42 -7.29 -8.32 2.78
N LYS A 43 -8.33 -7.87 2.05
CA LYS A 43 -9.39 -8.74 1.51
C LYS A 43 -9.05 -9.34 0.14
N TYR A 44 -7.87 -9.05 -0.41
CA TYR A 44 -7.44 -9.60 -1.68
C TYR A 44 -7.08 -11.08 -1.50
N THR A 45 -8.08 -11.92 -1.74
CA THR A 45 -7.90 -13.34 -1.99
C THR A 45 -7.97 -13.52 -3.50
N GLY A 46 -6.82 -13.51 -4.17
CA GLY A 46 -6.74 -13.75 -5.61
C GLY A 46 -7.16 -15.17 -5.99
N SER A 47 -6.61 -15.67 -7.09
CA SER A 47 -6.81 -17.06 -7.55
C SER A 47 -6.57 -18.07 -6.40
N ARG A 48 -6.99 -19.34 -6.58
CA ARG A 48 -6.82 -20.43 -5.58
C ARG A 48 -5.36 -20.66 -5.11
N ASN A 49 -4.39 -19.95 -5.67
CA ASN A 49 -2.96 -20.03 -5.37
C ASN A 49 -2.49 -18.83 -4.51
N MET A 50 -1.92 -19.12 -3.34
CA MET A 50 -1.37 -18.10 -2.44
C MET A 50 -0.14 -17.40 -3.00
N GLU A 51 0.69 -18.10 -3.78
CA GLU A 51 1.92 -17.53 -4.36
C GLU A 51 1.60 -16.46 -5.40
N GLU A 52 0.62 -16.71 -6.26
CA GLU A 52 0.14 -15.73 -7.23
C GLU A 52 -0.48 -14.50 -6.53
N THR A 53 -1.23 -14.73 -5.46
CA THR A 53 -1.81 -13.66 -4.64
C THR A 53 -0.71 -12.81 -4.00
N ALA A 54 0.31 -13.43 -3.41
CA ALA A 54 1.44 -12.72 -2.81
C ALA A 54 2.22 -11.93 -3.87
N LEU A 55 2.45 -12.51 -5.05
CA LEU A 55 3.12 -11.84 -6.15
C LEU A 55 2.33 -10.60 -6.61
N ALA A 56 1.02 -10.72 -6.80
CA ALA A 56 0.16 -9.62 -7.24
C ALA A 56 -0.01 -8.50 -6.20
N ILE A 57 0.21 -8.79 -4.91
CA ILE A 57 0.23 -7.78 -3.85
C ILE A 57 1.58 -7.03 -3.81
N ASN A 58 2.66 -7.72 -4.14
CA ASN A 58 4.02 -7.16 -4.04
C ASN A 58 4.52 -6.45 -5.31
N LEU A 59 3.80 -6.57 -6.45
CA LEU A 59 4.10 -5.92 -7.74
C LEU A 59 3.14 -4.75 -7.99
#